data_AF-A0A920MKX7-F1
#
_entry.id   AF-A0A920MKX7-F1
#
_cell.length_a   1.000
_cell.length_b   1.000
_cell.length_c   1.000
_cell.angle_alpha   90.00
_cell.angle_beta   90.00
_cell.angle_gamma   90.00
#
_symmetry.space_group_name_H-M   'P 1'
#
loop_
_entity.id
_entity.type
_entity.pdbx_description
1 polymer ?
#
loop_
_entity_poly.entity_id
_entity_poly.type
_entity_poly.pdbx_seq_one_letter_code
_entity_poly.pdbx_strand_id
1 'polypeptide(L)'
;MQRDADQREPEAQARFGLARQMYTDLTAGLSWINPELLKIGEDKVNRFFEEESDLADYEFLVRDILRQSPHTLDEATEAILAQAGMILSSPSQIYQNYANADIPWPEVTLSEGETVLLNQSGYGLWRASANREDRKLVFDTFWQTWQQYADGMGATLASEVQSNVFSARVRNHEGVLAIIFLMMVYHQRFILN
;
A
#
# COMPACT_ATOMS: atom_id res chain seq x y z
N MET A 1 -14.95 -13.15 -3.52
CA MET A 1 -16.37 -12.78 -3.70
C MET A 1 -17.31 -13.40 -2.67
N GLN A 2 -17.34 -14.73 -2.43
CA GLN A 2 -18.24 -15.30 -1.39
C GLN A 2 -17.90 -14.81 0.04
N ARG A 3 -16.62 -14.74 0.41
CA ARG A 3 -16.16 -14.15 1.69
C ARG A 3 -16.64 -12.71 1.88
N ASP A 4 -16.67 -11.93 0.79
CA ASP A 4 -16.98 -10.50 0.83
C ASP A 4 -18.50 -10.25 0.87
N ALA A 5 -19.32 -11.26 0.56
CA ALA A 5 -20.77 -11.21 0.62
C ALA A 5 -21.30 -11.39 2.05
N ASP A 6 -20.70 -12.26 2.86
CA ASP A 6 -20.93 -12.32 4.31
C ASP A 6 -19.69 -12.82 5.06
N GLN A 7 -19.02 -11.90 5.77
CA GLN A 7 -17.80 -12.22 6.52
C GLN A 7 -18.06 -13.10 7.76
N ARG A 8 -19.32 -13.31 8.14
CA ARG A 8 -19.71 -14.13 9.31
C ARG A 8 -19.83 -15.62 8.99
N GLU A 9 -19.77 -16.03 7.73
CA GLU A 9 -19.83 -17.44 7.34
C GLU A 9 -18.47 -18.13 7.59
N PRO A 10 -18.36 -19.02 8.59
CA PRO A 10 -17.07 -19.60 8.97
C PRO A 10 -16.44 -20.45 7.86
N GLU A 11 -17.27 -21.10 7.03
CA GLU A 11 -16.79 -21.92 5.93
C GLU A 11 -16.21 -21.09 4.78
N ALA A 12 -16.81 -19.94 4.45
CA ALA A 12 -16.26 -19.03 3.46
C ALA A 12 -14.91 -18.46 3.91
N GLN A 13 -14.75 -18.18 5.20
CA GLN A 13 -13.47 -17.77 5.79
C GLN A 13 -12.44 -18.90 5.74
N ALA A 14 -12.83 -20.14 6.06
CA ALA A 14 -11.94 -21.31 6.00
C ALA A 14 -11.47 -21.61 4.56
N ARG A 15 -12.39 -21.58 3.57
CA ARG A 15 -12.06 -21.74 2.14
C ARG A 15 -11.11 -20.65 1.66
N PHE A 16 -11.34 -19.41 2.08
CA PHE A 16 -10.44 -18.30 1.75
C PHE A 16 -9.06 -18.46 2.38
N GLY A 17 -8.99 -18.89 3.64
CA GLY A 17 -7.72 -19.18 4.33
C GLY A 17 -6.92 -20.26 3.59
N LEU A 18 -7.57 -21.34 3.18
CA LEU A 18 -6.94 -22.41 2.41
C LEU A 18 -6.44 -21.93 1.04
N ALA A 19 -7.28 -21.19 0.30
CA ALA A 19 -6.87 -20.62 -0.99
C ALA A 19 -5.67 -19.68 -0.85
N ARG A 20 -5.62 -18.88 0.22
CA ARG A 20 -4.49 -18.01 0.53
C ARG A 20 -3.23 -18.81 0.85
N GLN A 21 -3.34 -19.90 1.60
CA GLN A 21 -2.20 -20.78 1.86
C GLN A 21 -1.67 -21.42 0.57
N MET A 22 -2.55 -21.99 -0.25
CA MET A 22 -2.16 -22.58 -1.55
C MET A 22 -1.49 -21.55 -2.47
N TYR A 23 -1.99 -20.32 -2.49
CA TYR A 23 -1.37 -19.23 -3.24
C TYR A 23 0.04 -18.88 -2.71
N THR A 24 0.22 -18.83 -1.38
CA THR A 24 1.53 -18.62 -0.75
C THR A 24 2.50 -19.76 -1.11
N ASP A 25 2.05 -21.02 -1.05
CA ASP A 25 2.90 -22.17 -1.36
C ASP A 25 3.29 -22.20 -2.86
N LEU A 26 2.35 -21.87 -3.74
CA LEU A 26 2.60 -21.75 -5.17
C LEU A 26 3.61 -20.63 -5.48
N THR A 27 3.41 -19.45 -4.91
CA THR A 27 4.32 -18.31 -5.12
C THR A 27 5.71 -18.57 -4.56
N ALA A 28 5.81 -19.26 -3.42
CA ALA A 28 7.10 -19.73 -2.89
C ALA A 28 7.76 -20.74 -3.85
N GLY A 29 7.01 -21.72 -4.38
CA GLY A 29 7.51 -22.72 -5.32
C GLY A 29 7.95 -22.16 -6.69
N LEU A 30 7.43 -20.99 -7.08
CA LEU A 30 7.79 -20.28 -8.31
C LEU A 30 8.83 -19.17 -8.10
N SER A 31 9.22 -18.88 -6.86
CA SER A 31 10.10 -17.75 -6.51
C SER A 31 11.49 -17.81 -7.15
N TRP A 32 11.93 -18.99 -7.59
CA TRP A 32 13.21 -19.21 -8.28
C TRP A 32 13.21 -18.71 -9.75
N ILE A 33 12.03 -18.53 -10.37
CA ILE A 33 11.95 -18.19 -11.80
C ILE A 33 12.58 -16.83 -12.08
N ASN A 34 12.20 -15.81 -11.31
CA ASN A 34 12.72 -14.46 -11.49
C ASN A 34 14.25 -14.39 -11.37
N PRO A 35 14.90 -14.88 -10.28
CA PRO A 35 16.35 -14.80 -10.17
C PRO A 35 17.08 -15.60 -11.25
N GLU A 36 16.57 -16.76 -11.69
CA GLU A 36 17.16 -17.50 -12.81
C GLU A 36 17.03 -16.74 -14.14
N LEU A 37 15.87 -16.13 -14.40
CA LEU A 37 15.66 -15.30 -15.58
C LEU A 37 16.62 -14.08 -15.59
N LEU A 38 16.84 -13.45 -14.44
CA LEU A 38 17.79 -12.34 -14.31
C LEU A 38 19.24 -12.78 -14.56
N LYS A 39 19.63 -13.98 -14.12
CA LYS A 39 20.97 -14.55 -14.37
C LYS A 39 21.23 -14.84 -15.86
N ILE A 40 20.20 -15.14 -16.66
CA ILE A 40 20.33 -15.39 -18.10
C ILE A 40 20.78 -14.12 -18.84
N GLY A 41 20.38 -12.94 -18.34
CA GLY A 41 20.73 -11.63 -18.90
C GLY A 41 19.82 -11.18 -20.05
N GLU A 42 19.56 -9.88 -20.10
CA GLU A 42 18.63 -9.26 -21.06
C GLU A 42 18.96 -9.58 -22.53
N ASP A 43 20.23 -9.50 -22.92
CA ASP A 43 20.67 -9.78 -24.30
C ASP A 43 20.31 -11.20 -24.77
N LYS A 44 20.40 -12.18 -23.86
CA LYS A 44 20.09 -13.57 -24.19
C LYS A 44 18.59 -13.82 -24.21
N VAL A 45 17.84 -13.18 -23.31
CA VAL A 45 16.37 -13.23 -23.31
C VAL A 45 15.80 -12.59 -24.57
N ASN A 46 16.34 -11.45 -25.01
CA ASN A 46 15.92 -10.78 -26.24
C ASN A 46 16.10 -11.69 -27.46
N ARG A 47 17.22 -12.45 -27.54
CA ARG A 47 17.42 -13.43 -28.61
C ARG A 47 16.37 -14.55 -28.60
N PHE A 48 15.91 -15.01 -27.44
CA PHE A 48 14.85 -16.02 -27.38
C PHE A 48 13.52 -15.51 -27.97
N PHE A 49 13.18 -14.22 -27.76
CA PHE A 49 12.01 -13.63 -28.40
C PHE A 49 12.14 -13.48 -29.92
N GLU A 50 13.37 -13.30 -30.42
CA GLU A 50 13.65 -13.26 -31.86
C GLU A 50 13.61 -14.65 -32.51
N GLU A 51 14.02 -15.68 -31.78
CA GLU A 51 14.15 -17.06 -32.27
C GLU A 51 12.85 -17.88 -32.15
N GLU A 52 11.99 -17.60 -31.17
CA GLU A 52 10.77 -18.37 -30.88
C GLU A 52 9.52 -17.47 -30.82
N SER A 53 8.70 -17.51 -31.87
CA SER A 53 7.50 -16.68 -31.98
C SER A 53 6.42 -17.01 -30.95
N ASP A 54 6.39 -18.25 -30.45
CA ASP A 54 5.42 -18.67 -29.43
C ASP A 54 5.68 -17.99 -28.06
N LEU A 55 6.84 -17.36 -27.88
CA LEU A 55 7.14 -16.59 -26.66
C LEU A 55 6.53 -15.19 -26.64
N ALA A 56 5.95 -14.72 -27.74
CA ALA A 56 5.40 -13.36 -27.85
C ALA A 56 4.33 -13.06 -26.77
N ASP A 57 3.51 -14.05 -26.40
CA ASP A 57 2.47 -13.90 -25.37
C ASP A 57 3.05 -13.64 -23.97
N TYR A 58 4.30 -14.01 -23.73
CA TYR A 58 4.99 -13.87 -22.44
C TYR A 58 5.96 -12.69 -22.38
N GLU A 59 6.18 -12.02 -23.52
CA GLU A 59 7.18 -10.96 -23.66
C GLU A 59 7.01 -9.85 -22.61
N PHE A 60 5.77 -9.41 -22.40
CA PHE A 60 5.48 -8.37 -21.42
C PHE A 60 5.89 -8.76 -19.99
N LEU A 61 5.52 -9.97 -19.55
CA LEU A 61 5.81 -10.47 -18.21
C LEU A 61 7.33 -10.54 -17.98
N VAL A 62 8.04 -11.11 -18.95
CA VAL A 62 9.50 -11.29 -18.89
C VAL A 62 10.22 -9.95 -18.92
N ARG A 63 9.80 -9.01 -19.79
CA ARG A 63 10.36 -7.66 -19.83
C ARG A 63 10.12 -6.90 -18.53
N ASP A 64 8.99 -7.10 -17.87
CA ASP A 64 8.74 -6.48 -16.57
C ASP A 64 9.70 -7.00 -15.49
N ILE A 65 9.95 -8.30 -15.45
CA ILE A 65 10.94 -8.90 -14.54
C ILE A 65 12.33 -8.30 -14.80
N LEU A 66 12.76 -8.23 -16.07
CA LEU A 66 14.05 -7.63 -16.44
C LEU A 66 14.14 -6.15 -16.04
N ARG A 67 13.06 -5.39 -16.22
CA ARG A 67 13.00 -3.97 -15.82
C ARG A 67 13.15 -3.78 -14.31
N GLN A 68 12.71 -4.74 -13.50
CA GLN A 68 12.89 -4.72 -12.04
C GLN A 68 14.29 -5.19 -11.61
N SER A 69 15.08 -5.78 -12.51
CA SER A 69 16.41 -6.31 -12.20
C SER A 69 17.35 -5.32 -11.51
N PRO A 70 17.46 -4.04 -11.92
CA PRO A 70 18.35 -3.08 -11.26
C PRO A 70 17.95 -2.75 -9.81
N HIS A 71 16.72 -3.11 -9.45
CA HIS A 71 16.09 -2.84 -8.16
C HIS A 71 15.91 -4.10 -7.30
N THR A 72 16.30 -5.27 -7.81
CA THR A 72 16.29 -6.55 -7.08
C THR A 72 17.63 -6.73 -6.39
N LEU A 73 17.59 -7.03 -5.09
CA LEU A 73 18.80 -7.16 -4.27
C LEU A 73 19.25 -8.62 -4.20
N ASP A 74 20.42 -8.83 -3.61
CA ASP A 74 20.84 -10.18 -3.28
C ASP A 74 19.92 -10.80 -2.21
N GLU A 75 19.95 -12.13 -2.14
CA GLU A 75 19.06 -12.91 -1.26
C GLU A 75 19.21 -12.50 0.22
N ALA A 76 20.44 -12.23 0.66
CA ALA A 76 20.73 -11.82 2.03
C ALA A 76 20.10 -10.45 2.34
N THR A 77 20.19 -9.49 1.44
CA THR A 77 19.63 -8.15 1.62
C THR A 77 18.10 -8.17 1.53
N GLU A 78 17.51 -8.92 0.60
CA GLU A 78 16.05 -9.09 0.55
C GLU A 78 15.51 -9.74 1.84
N ALA A 79 16.21 -10.73 2.39
CA ALA A 79 15.82 -11.35 3.66
C ALA A 79 15.89 -10.37 4.85
N ILE A 80 16.87 -9.47 4.87
CA ILE A 80 16.97 -8.40 5.88
C ILE A 80 15.81 -7.42 5.71
N LEU A 81 15.53 -6.97 4.48
CA LEU A 81 14.42 -6.04 4.21
C LEU A 81 13.06 -6.64 4.54
N ALA A 82 12.85 -7.92 4.25
CA ALA A 82 11.63 -8.63 4.61
C ALA A 82 11.40 -8.63 6.14
N GLN A 83 12.45 -8.87 6.92
CA GLN A 83 12.40 -8.80 8.39
C GLN A 83 12.19 -7.37 8.90
N ALA A 84 12.79 -6.38 8.24
CA ALA A 84 12.60 -4.97 8.56
C ALA A 84 11.20 -4.45 8.18
N GLY A 85 10.42 -5.19 7.38
CA GLY A 85 9.12 -4.77 6.86
C GLY A 85 8.15 -4.27 7.94
N MET A 86 8.10 -4.95 9.09
CA MET A 86 7.25 -4.54 10.22
C MET A 86 7.65 -3.18 10.80
N ILE A 87 8.96 -2.91 10.89
CA ILE A 87 9.50 -1.63 11.36
C ILE A 87 9.16 -0.54 10.35
N LEU A 88 9.38 -0.81 9.07
CA LEU A 88 9.14 0.13 7.98
C LEU A 88 7.65 0.48 7.85
N SER A 89 6.73 -0.44 8.18
CA SER A 89 5.28 -0.19 8.18
C SER A 89 4.73 0.44 9.47
N SER A 90 5.54 0.51 10.53
CA SER A 90 5.08 0.97 11.84
C SER A 90 4.51 2.39 11.88
N PRO A 91 5.00 3.39 11.11
CA PRO A 91 4.44 4.74 11.18
C PRO A 91 2.98 4.80 10.72
N SER A 92 2.65 4.12 9.62
CA SER A 92 1.27 3.96 9.16
C SER A 92 0.37 3.31 10.21
N GLN A 93 0.83 2.24 10.86
CA GLN A 93 0.08 1.59 11.94
C GLN A 93 -0.17 2.53 13.13
N ILE A 94 0.86 3.30 13.53
CA ILE A 94 0.74 4.29 14.63
C ILE A 94 -0.30 5.35 14.27
N TYR A 95 -0.24 5.91 13.06
CA TYR A 95 -1.25 6.87 12.60
C TYR A 95 -2.66 6.30 12.66
N GLN A 96 -2.86 5.07 12.17
CA GLN A 96 -4.17 4.42 12.18
C GLN A 96 -4.72 4.20 13.59
N ASN A 97 -3.86 3.82 14.55
CA ASN A 97 -4.28 3.66 15.94
C ASN A 97 -4.74 4.99 16.54
N TYR A 98 -3.97 6.07 16.33
CA TYR A 98 -4.37 7.41 16.80
C TYR A 98 -5.68 7.90 16.16
N ALA A 99 -5.75 7.86 14.83
CA ALA A 99 -6.89 8.40 14.08
C ALA A 99 -8.21 7.67 14.41
N ASN A 100 -8.15 6.37 14.70
CA ASN A 100 -9.34 5.53 14.80
C ASN A 100 -9.69 5.08 16.23
N ALA A 101 -8.73 5.09 17.17
CA ALA A 101 -8.95 4.52 18.50
C ALA A 101 -8.57 5.46 19.65
N ASP A 102 -7.43 6.14 19.57
CA ASP A 102 -6.87 6.80 20.76
C ASP A 102 -7.27 8.27 20.91
N ILE A 103 -7.57 8.99 19.83
CA ILE A 103 -7.99 10.38 19.93
C ILE A 103 -9.41 10.44 20.54
N PRO A 104 -9.60 11.12 21.69
CA PRO A 104 -10.92 11.34 22.26
C PRO A 104 -11.63 12.41 21.44
N TRP A 105 -12.28 11.99 20.36
CA TRP A 105 -12.97 12.89 19.44
C TRP A 105 -14.06 13.69 20.17
N PRO A 106 -14.12 15.01 19.97
CA PRO A 106 -15.10 15.86 20.65
C PRO A 106 -16.49 15.71 20.03
N GLU A 107 -17.51 15.96 20.84
CA GLU A 107 -18.87 16.14 20.38
C GLU A 107 -19.17 17.63 20.20
N VAL A 108 -19.95 17.97 19.16
CA VAL A 108 -20.44 19.34 18.93
C VAL A 108 -21.93 19.34 18.68
N THR A 109 -22.63 20.35 19.17
CA THR A 109 -24.05 20.57 18.85
C THR A 109 -24.16 21.54 17.67
N LEU A 110 -24.81 21.09 16.60
CA LEU A 110 -25.06 21.85 15.38
C LEU A 110 -26.22 22.82 15.56
N SER A 111 -26.38 23.75 14.62
CA SER A 111 -27.43 24.77 14.63
C SER A 111 -28.86 24.21 14.69
N GLU A 112 -29.09 23.00 14.19
CA GLU A 112 -30.38 22.30 14.24
C GLU A 112 -30.62 21.55 15.57
N GLY A 113 -29.68 21.62 16.51
CA GLY A 113 -29.76 20.99 17.83
C GLY A 113 -29.24 19.54 17.87
N GLU A 114 -28.76 19.00 16.75
CA GLU A 114 -28.15 17.68 16.67
C GLU A 114 -26.73 17.70 17.27
N THR A 115 -26.45 16.79 18.21
CA THR A 115 -25.10 16.58 18.76
C THR A 115 -24.41 15.46 17.99
N VAL A 116 -23.21 15.74 17.48
CA VAL A 116 -22.47 14.84 16.59
C VAL A 116 -21.04 14.64 17.07
N LEU A 117 -20.56 13.40 16.97
CA LEU A 117 -19.16 13.05 17.26
C LEU A 117 -18.27 13.42 16.05
N LEU A 118 -17.25 14.25 16.28
CA LEU A 118 -16.32 14.68 15.23
C LEU A 118 -15.09 13.76 15.12
N ASN A 119 -15.32 12.47 14.89
CA ASN A 119 -14.28 11.58 14.38
C ASN A 119 -14.09 11.77 12.86
N GLN A 120 -13.19 10.99 12.24
CA GLN A 120 -12.90 11.11 10.79
C GLN A 120 -14.16 11.06 9.91
N SER A 121 -15.06 10.10 10.18
CA SER A 121 -16.32 9.95 9.45
C SER A 121 -17.28 11.10 9.71
N GLY A 122 -17.41 11.52 10.97
CA GLY A 122 -18.24 12.65 11.37
C GLY A 122 -17.78 13.96 10.73
N TYR A 123 -16.48 14.23 10.74
CA TYR A 123 -15.90 15.39 10.05
C TYR A 123 -16.19 15.34 8.55
N GLY A 124 -16.01 14.18 7.90
CA GLY A 124 -16.31 13.99 6.48
C GLY A 124 -17.75 14.32 6.11
N LEU A 125 -18.70 13.94 6.96
CA LEU A 125 -20.12 14.24 6.77
C LEU A 125 -20.43 15.72 7.03
N TRP A 126 -20.05 16.23 8.21
CA TRP A 126 -20.53 17.52 8.70
C TRP A 126 -19.78 18.73 8.14
N ARG A 127 -18.58 18.54 7.58
CA ARG A 127 -17.88 19.61 6.83
C ARG A 127 -18.65 20.05 5.57
N ALA A 128 -19.63 19.26 5.13
CA ALA A 128 -20.50 19.54 3.99
C ALA A 128 -21.87 20.11 4.39
N SER A 129 -22.09 20.41 5.68
CA SER A 129 -23.35 21.03 6.15
C SER A 129 -23.73 22.26 5.31
N ALA A 130 -25.02 22.46 5.05
CA ALA A 130 -25.51 23.63 4.33
C ALA A 130 -25.27 24.93 5.12
N ASN A 131 -25.31 24.86 6.45
CA ASN A 131 -25.07 25.99 7.34
C ASN A 131 -23.56 26.31 7.42
N ARG A 132 -23.20 27.57 7.14
CA ARG A 132 -21.82 28.03 7.16
C ARG A 132 -21.20 27.97 8.56
N GLU A 133 -21.95 28.35 9.58
CA GLU A 133 -21.44 28.41 10.96
C GLU A 133 -21.19 26.99 11.49
N ASP A 134 -22.04 26.03 11.14
CA ASP A 134 -21.80 24.62 11.45
C ASP A 134 -20.54 24.09 10.76
N ARG A 135 -20.33 24.40 9.47
CA ARG A 135 -19.07 24.03 8.78
C ARG A 135 -17.84 24.61 9.46
N LYS A 136 -17.91 25.86 9.92
CA LYS A 136 -16.80 26.52 10.62
C LYS A 136 -16.54 25.85 11.97
N LEU A 137 -17.59 25.61 12.76
CA LEU A 137 -17.50 24.92 14.04
C LEU A 137 -16.88 23.52 13.88
N VAL A 138 -17.41 22.72 12.95
CA VAL A 138 -16.91 21.38 12.63
C VAL A 138 -15.43 21.42 12.24
N PHE A 139 -15.03 22.35 11.38
CA PHE A 139 -13.64 22.50 10.94
C PHE A 139 -12.70 22.88 12.09
N ASP A 140 -13.04 23.96 12.80
CA ASP A 140 -12.19 24.48 13.86
C ASP A 140 -12.02 23.46 14.99
N THR A 141 -13.11 22.83 15.43
CA THR A 141 -13.08 21.84 16.51
C THR A 141 -12.28 20.59 16.11
N PHE A 142 -12.53 20.05 14.91
CA PHE A 142 -11.82 18.85 14.45
C PHE A 142 -10.31 19.07 14.34
N TRP A 143 -9.88 20.16 13.71
CA TRP A 143 -8.45 20.45 13.55
C TRP A 143 -7.78 20.93 14.84
N GLN A 144 -8.51 21.59 15.75
CA GLN A 144 -8.00 21.93 17.07
C GLN A 144 -7.72 20.67 17.91
N THR A 145 -8.51 19.61 17.77
CA THR A 145 -8.20 18.31 18.38
C THR A 145 -6.92 17.73 17.79
N TRP A 146 -6.79 17.68 16.46
CA TRP A 146 -5.55 17.22 15.81
C TRP A 146 -4.32 18.06 16.19
N GLN A 147 -4.48 19.36 16.39
CA GLN A 147 -3.39 20.26 16.75
C GLN A 147 -2.72 19.86 18.07
N GLN A 148 -3.46 19.24 19.00
CA GLN A 148 -2.91 18.73 20.26
C GLN A 148 -1.95 17.55 20.07
N TYR A 149 -2.03 16.86 18.93
CA TYR A 149 -1.19 15.72 18.57
C TYR A 149 -0.21 16.04 17.42
N ALA A 150 -0.12 17.31 17.01
CA ALA A 150 0.62 17.72 15.81
C ALA A 150 2.10 17.30 15.84
N ASP A 151 2.77 17.42 16.99
CA ASP A 151 4.19 17.06 17.11
C ASP A 151 4.41 15.55 16.94
N GLY A 152 3.57 14.73 17.59
CA GLY A 152 3.63 13.27 17.48
C GLY A 152 3.31 12.80 16.06
N MET A 153 2.26 13.36 15.44
CA MET A 153 1.91 13.04 14.06
C MET A 153 2.93 13.55 13.04
N GLY A 154 3.56 14.69 13.31
CA GLY A 154 4.69 15.19 12.53
C GLY A 154 5.88 14.25 12.56
N ALA A 155 6.22 13.72 13.74
CA ALA A 155 7.28 12.71 13.89
C ALA A 155 6.91 11.39 13.19
N THR A 156 5.66 10.95 13.29
CA THR A 156 5.15 9.76 12.57
C THR A 156 5.25 9.94 11.06
N LEU A 157 4.80 11.08 10.52
CA LEU A 157 4.91 11.38 9.10
C LEU A 157 6.37 11.47 8.64
N ALA A 158 7.25 12.10 9.43
CA ALA A 158 8.67 12.16 9.13
C ALA A 158 9.29 10.75 9.06
N SER A 159 8.88 9.86 9.97
CA SER A 159 9.31 8.46 9.99
C SER A 159 8.82 7.70 8.76
N GLU A 160 7.56 7.90 8.35
CA GLU A 160 7.00 7.33 7.12
C GLU A 160 7.80 7.76 5.87
N VAL A 161 8.11 9.06 5.76
CA VAL A 161 8.92 9.58 4.65
C VAL A 161 10.32 8.96 4.67
N GLN A 162 10.94 8.84 5.85
CA GLN A 162 12.26 8.21 5.98
C GLN A 162 12.24 6.72 5.60
N SER A 163 11.22 5.96 6.01
CA SER A 163 11.01 4.57 5.61
C SER A 163 10.91 4.42 4.09
N ASN A 164 10.16 5.32 3.44
CA ASN A 164 10.00 5.34 2.00
C ASN A 164 11.31 5.71 1.27
N VAL A 165 12.04 6.72 1.76
CA VAL A 165 13.34 7.11 1.21
C VAL A 165 14.37 6.00 1.38
N PHE A 166 14.40 5.33 2.54
CA PHE A 166 15.26 4.18 2.77
C PHE A 166 14.97 3.06 1.77
N SER A 167 13.69 2.71 1.60
CA SER A 167 13.24 1.66 0.68
C SER A 167 13.59 1.99 -0.79
N ALA A 168 13.52 3.25 -1.18
CA ALA A 168 13.94 3.71 -2.50
C ALA A 168 15.44 3.54 -2.71
N ARG A 169 16.23 4.03 -1.75
CA ARG A 169 17.70 4.02 -1.85
C ARG A 169 18.27 2.61 -1.84
N VAL A 170 17.78 1.75 -0.93
CA VAL A 170 18.30 0.38 -0.83
C VAL A 170 18.04 -0.42 -2.10
N ARG A 171 16.95 -0.14 -2.81
CA ARG A 171 16.60 -0.73 -4.11
C ARG A 171 17.08 0.09 -5.32
N ASN A 172 18.05 0.99 -5.15
CA ASN A 172 18.65 1.77 -6.24
C ASN A 172 17.65 2.60 -7.07
N HIS A 173 16.55 3.06 -6.49
CA HIS A 173 15.67 4.01 -7.14
C HIS A 173 16.19 5.45 -6.96
N GLU A 174 16.07 6.27 -7.99
CA GLU A 174 16.45 7.69 -7.95
C GLU A 174 15.62 8.51 -6.94
N GLY A 175 14.43 8.01 -6.57
CA GLY A 175 13.60 8.61 -5.53
C GLY A 175 12.34 7.80 -5.27
N VAL A 176 11.57 8.22 -4.25
CA VAL A 176 10.34 7.52 -3.84
C VAL A 176 9.31 7.47 -4.96
N LEU A 177 9.17 8.55 -5.75
CA LEU A 177 8.25 8.59 -6.89
C LEU A 177 8.60 7.55 -7.96
N ALA A 178 9.89 7.26 -8.17
CA ALA A 178 10.33 6.28 -9.16
C ALA A 178 9.85 4.86 -8.83
N ILE A 179 9.76 4.50 -7.54
CA ILE A 179 9.14 3.22 -7.10
C ILE A 179 7.69 3.14 -7.61
N ILE A 180 6.91 4.20 -7.36
CA ILE A 180 5.48 4.24 -7.67
C ILE A 180 5.25 4.15 -9.17
N PHE A 181 6.02 4.90 -9.98
CA PHE A 181 5.91 4.83 -11.43
C PHE A 181 6.32 3.46 -11.99
N LEU A 182 7.34 2.83 -11.41
CA LEU A 182 7.73 1.48 -11.81
C LEU A 182 6.55 0.50 -11.61
N MET A 183 5.86 0.57 -10.47
CA MET A 183 4.69 -0.29 -10.17
C MET A 183 3.44 0.05 -11.00
N MET A 184 3.19 1.33 -11.33
CA MET A 184 1.98 1.76 -12.07
C MET A 184 1.97 1.37 -13.54
N VAL A 185 3.13 1.28 -14.20
CA VAL A 185 3.24 0.86 -15.61
C VAL A 185 2.69 -0.57 -15.81
N TYR A 186 2.77 -1.42 -14.78
CA TYR A 186 2.20 -2.77 -14.79
C TYR A 186 0.66 -2.76 -14.88
N HIS A 187 0.00 -1.77 -14.29
CA HIS A 187 -1.47 -1.76 -14.16
C HIS A 187 -2.18 -1.12 -15.37
N GLN A 188 -1.59 -0.13 -16.03
CA GLN A 188 -2.28 0.58 -17.12
C GLN A 188 -2.43 -0.22 -18.41
N ARG A 189 -1.55 -1.19 -18.71
CA ARG A 189 -1.70 -2.03 -19.92
C ARG A 189 -2.51 -3.31 -19.71
N PHE A 190 -2.65 -3.79 -18.48
CA PHE A 190 -3.54 -4.92 -18.15
C PHE A 190 -5.03 -4.54 -18.25
N ILE A 191 -5.35 -3.24 -18.22
CA ILE A 191 -6.73 -2.72 -18.37
C ILE A 191 -7.05 -2.39 -19.85
N LEU A 192 -6.04 -2.36 -20.74
CA LEU A 192 -6.18 -1.93 -22.14
C LEU A 192 -6.11 -3.06 -23.18
N ASN A 193 -6.04 -4.32 -22.73
CA ASN A 193 -6.21 -5.53 -23.55
C ASN A 193 -7.29 -6.41 -22.93
#